data_AF-A0A8X6PBJ1-F1
#
_entry.id   AF-A0A8X6PBJ1-F1
#
_cell.length_a   1.000
_cell.length_b   1.000
_cell.length_c   1.000
_cell.angle_alpha   90.00
_cell.angle_beta   90.00
_cell.angle_gamma   90.00
#
_symmetry.space_group_name_H-M   'P 1'
#
loop_
_entity.id
_entity.type
_entity.pdbx_description
1 polymer ?
#
loop_
_entity_poly.entity_id
_entity_poly.type
_entity_poly.pdbx_seq_one_letter_code
_entity_poly.pdbx_strand_id
1 'polypeptide(L)'
;MISRWIPESERSFNASFILAGYGVGAFISFITSGVLCASDFLGGWPSVFYVGGLSGFFWCILCYLFIYERPKDHPTITSTELKFISDHLGIIEQKQIKKIPWKSLLTSVPFWSLALGYFGQFWILGFYCTVQTLYMGTILNLDSITNGEMSSVPPLARGLFACLCGYPADLALKKGYVSKAFIRKGATVIRGEGGSSLRKTASVALNHRSCTWSLRKGRENEIN
;
A
#
# COMPACT_ATOMS: atom_id res chain seq x y z
N MET A 1 -0.47 -8.37 9.93
CA MET A 1 0.00 -7.78 11.21
C MET A 1 -0.64 -6.43 11.50
N ILE A 2 -0.60 -5.46 10.57
CA ILE A 2 -1.19 -4.11 10.76
C ILE A 2 -2.63 -4.11 11.31
N SER A 3 -3.48 -5.03 10.85
CA SER A 3 -4.87 -5.09 11.29
C SER A 3 -5.06 -5.50 12.76
N ARG A 4 -4.06 -6.10 13.38
CA ARG A 4 -4.09 -6.60 14.77
C ARG A 4 -3.40 -5.67 15.77
N TRP A 5 -2.52 -4.81 15.26
CA TRP A 5 -1.67 -3.92 16.08
C TRP A 5 -2.14 -2.47 16.07
N ILE A 6 -2.81 -2.03 15.00
CA ILE A 6 -3.09 -0.60 14.79
C ILE A 6 -4.58 -0.31 14.96
N PRO A 7 -4.97 0.57 15.90
CA PRO A 7 -6.35 0.99 16.09
C PRO A 7 -6.88 1.79 14.88
N GLU A 8 -8.19 1.77 14.66
CA GLU A 8 -8.78 2.37 13.46
C GLU A 8 -8.50 3.88 13.32
N SER A 9 -8.40 4.59 14.44
CA SER A 9 -8.10 6.02 14.49
C SER A 9 -6.70 6.38 13.96
N GLU A 10 -5.75 5.45 14.04
CA GLU A 10 -4.34 5.68 13.66
C GLU A 10 -3.94 4.91 12.39
N ARG A 11 -4.83 4.08 11.85
CA ARG A 11 -4.54 3.23 10.70
C ARG A 11 -4.07 4.00 9.47
N SER A 12 -4.70 5.13 9.14
CA SER A 12 -4.31 5.91 7.95
C SER A 12 -2.94 6.55 8.06
N PHE A 13 -2.58 7.05 9.25
CA PHE A 13 -1.26 7.64 9.49
C PHE A 13 -0.16 6.59 9.34
N ASN A 14 -0.32 5.44 9.99
CA ASN A 14 0.63 4.34 9.89
C ASN A 14 0.73 3.76 8.46
N ALA A 15 -0.39 3.68 7.74
CA ALA A 15 -0.38 3.26 6.33
C ALA A 15 0.40 4.24 5.44
N SER A 16 0.24 5.54 5.67
CA SER A 16 1.02 6.58 4.98
C SER A 16 2.51 6.50 5.31
N PHE A 17 2.87 6.24 6.57
CA PHE A 17 4.25 6.03 6.99
C PHE A 17 4.90 4.82 6.30
N ILE A 18 4.19 3.69 6.22
CA ILE A 18 4.65 2.50 5.50
C ILE A 18 4.88 2.81 4.01
N LEU A 19 3.95 3.55 3.40
CA LEU A 19 4.06 3.93 1.99
C LEU A 19 5.23 4.91 1.74
N ALA A 20 5.53 5.80 2.69
CA ALA A 20 6.70 6.67 2.65
C ALA A 20 7.99 5.84 2.66
N GLY A 21 8.07 4.84 3.56
CA GLY A 21 9.20 3.93 3.66
C GLY A 21 9.49 3.20 2.34
N TYR A 22 8.45 2.81 1.59
CA TYR A 22 8.61 2.21 0.26
C TYR A 22 9.32 3.15 -0.73
N GLY A 23 8.96 4.45 -0.75
CA GLY A 23 9.60 5.44 -1.64
C GLY A 23 11.06 5.69 -1.29
N VAL A 24 11.36 5.83 0.01
CA VAL A 24 12.73 6.03 0.51
C VAL A 24 13.59 4.79 0.25
N GLY A 25 13.06 3.59 0.48
CA GLY A 25 13.77 2.34 0.20
C GLY A 25 14.11 2.21 -1.29
N ALA A 26 13.17 2.52 -2.18
CA ALA A 26 13.44 2.52 -3.62
C ALA A 26 14.54 3.53 -4.00
N PHE A 27 14.50 4.74 -3.44
CA PHE A 27 15.53 5.75 -3.66
C PHE A 27 16.94 5.25 -3.26
N ILE A 28 17.07 4.72 -2.04
CA ILE A 28 18.35 4.18 -1.55
C ILE A 28 18.82 3.05 -2.46
N SER A 29 17.93 2.12 -2.83
CA SER A 29 18.28 0.99 -3.70
C SER A 29 18.82 1.43 -5.07
N PHE A 30 18.22 2.44 -5.70
CA PHE A 30 18.69 2.95 -7.00
C PHE A 30 20.08 3.61 -6.88
N ILE A 31 20.29 4.43 -5.84
CA ILE A 31 21.58 5.08 -5.58
C ILE A 31 22.66 4.03 -5.30
N THR A 32 22.41 3.09 -4.40
CA THR A 32 23.39 2.05 -4.07
C THR A 32 23.70 1.17 -5.27
N SER A 33 22.70 0.86 -6.09
CA SER A 33 22.92 0.07 -7.32
C SER A 33 23.80 0.81 -8.33
N GLY A 34 23.58 2.12 -8.53
CA GLY A 34 24.40 2.94 -9.43
C GLY A 34 25.88 3.01 -9.01
N VAL A 35 26.12 3.22 -7.71
CA VAL A 35 27.48 3.29 -7.15
C VAL A 35 28.18 1.93 -7.20
N LEU A 36 27.48 0.85 -6.84
CA LEU A 36 28.04 -0.50 -6.83
C LEU A 36 28.38 -1.00 -8.24
N CYS A 37 27.55 -0.68 -9.24
CA CYS A 37 27.82 -1.01 -10.64
C CYS A 37 29.04 -0.28 -11.22
N ALA A 38 29.33 0.94 -10.75
CA ALA A 38 30.48 1.73 -11.19
C ALA A 38 31.79 1.37 -10.47
N SER A 39 31.70 0.76 -9.29
CA SER A 39 32.87 0.33 -8.51
C SER A 39 33.38 -1.03 -8.97
N ASP A 40 34.70 -1.26 -8.98
CA ASP A 40 35.30 -2.60 -9.23
C ASP A 40 35.10 -3.59 -8.06
N PHE A 41 34.34 -3.20 -7.03
CA PHE A 41 34.11 -4.00 -5.84
C PHE A 41 33.36 -5.30 -6.19
N LEU A 42 33.89 -6.46 -5.74
CA LEU A 42 33.30 -7.80 -5.97
C LEU A 42 32.94 -8.12 -7.44
N GLY A 43 33.67 -7.54 -8.41
CA GLY A 43 33.47 -7.79 -9.83
C GLY A 43 32.48 -6.84 -10.52
N GLY A 44 32.21 -5.67 -9.94
CA GLY A 44 31.35 -4.65 -10.55
C GLY A 44 29.88 -4.94 -10.29
N TRP A 45 29.12 -5.18 -11.35
CA TRP A 45 27.67 -5.40 -11.29
C TRP A 45 27.18 -6.56 -10.37
N PRO A 46 27.90 -7.69 -10.18
CA PRO A 46 27.44 -8.76 -9.30
C PRO A 46 27.39 -8.35 -7.83
N SER A 47 28.15 -7.32 -7.44
CA SER A 47 28.19 -6.78 -6.08
C SER A 47 26.82 -6.33 -5.56
N VAL A 48 25.94 -5.86 -6.47
CA VAL A 48 24.58 -5.43 -6.13
C VAL A 48 23.76 -6.57 -5.55
N PHE A 49 23.91 -7.80 -6.06
CA PHE A 49 23.18 -8.95 -5.52
C PHE A 49 23.74 -9.42 -4.18
N TYR A 50 25.06 -9.36 -4.00
CA TYR A 50 25.67 -9.75 -2.72
C TYR A 50 25.27 -8.78 -1.61
N VAL A 51 25.38 -7.47 -1.85
CA VAL A 51 25.01 -6.43 -0.86
C VAL A 51 23.50 -6.42 -0.62
N GLY A 52 22.69 -6.51 -1.68
CA GLY A 52 21.23 -6.61 -1.58
C GLY A 52 20.76 -7.87 -0.86
N GLY A 53 21.40 -9.01 -1.14
CA GLY A 53 21.10 -10.29 -0.49
C GLY A 53 21.46 -10.30 0.99
N LEU A 54 22.67 -9.84 1.35
CA LEU A 54 23.12 -9.76 2.74
C LEU A 54 22.28 -8.78 3.57
N SER A 55 21.96 -7.60 3.01
CA SER A 55 21.09 -6.64 3.69
C SER A 55 19.67 -7.18 3.89
N GLY A 56 19.11 -7.87 2.90
CA GLY A 56 17.82 -8.56 3.03
C GLY A 56 17.85 -9.67 4.09
N PHE A 57 18.91 -10.47 4.13
CA PHE A 57 19.08 -11.52 5.15
C PHE A 57 19.18 -10.93 6.55
N PHE A 58 19.99 -9.88 6.73
CA PHE A 58 20.10 -9.16 8.00
C PHE A 58 18.74 -8.56 8.43
N TRP A 59 18.00 -7.99 7.48
CA TRP A 59 16.66 -7.48 7.75
C TRP A 59 15.67 -8.58 8.16
N CYS A 60 15.75 -9.77 7.57
CA CYS A 60 14.95 -10.92 7.98
C CYS A 60 15.27 -11.36 9.41
N ILE A 61 16.56 -11.38 9.79
CA ILE A 61 16.97 -11.67 11.18
C ILE A 61 16.38 -10.63 12.14
N LEU A 62 16.49 -9.34 11.80
CA LEU A 62 15.89 -8.28 12.62
C LEU A 62 14.37 -8.45 12.74
N CYS A 63 13.68 -8.71 11.64
CA CYS A 63 12.24 -8.97 11.66
C CYS A 63 11.90 -10.16 12.56
N TYR A 64 12.68 -11.24 12.50
CA TYR A 64 12.46 -12.43 13.34
C TYR A 64 12.65 -12.14 14.84
N LEU A 65 13.63 -11.31 15.20
CA LEU A 65 13.92 -10.99 16.60
C LEU A 65 12.95 -9.95 17.19
N PHE A 66 12.49 -8.99 16.38
CA PHE A 66 11.76 -7.82 16.86
C PHE A 66 10.27 -7.79 16.50
N ILE A 67 9.80 -8.51 15.48
CA ILE A 67 8.41 -8.42 15.00
C ILE A 67 7.58 -9.61 15.47
N TYR A 68 6.59 -9.33 16.31
CA TYR A 68 5.67 -10.33 16.86
C TYR A 68 4.27 -10.23 16.21
N GLU A 69 3.67 -11.37 15.90
CA GLU A 69 2.36 -11.43 15.23
C GLU A 69 1.20 -10.90 16.07
N ARG A 70 1.25 -11.13 17.38
CA ARG A 70 0.19 -10.74 18.32
C ARG A 70 0.78 -9.77 19.34
N PRO A 71 0.04 -8.71 19.69
CA PRO A 71 0.48 -7.80 20.75
C PRO A 71 0.66 -8.53 22.09
N LYS A 72 -0.09 -9.61 22.33
CA LYS A 72 0.01 -10.43 23.56
C LYS A 72 1.32 -11.20 23.71
N ASP A 73 1.99 -11.49 22.60
CA ASP A 73 3.21 -12.29 22.57
C ASP A 73 4.47 -11.39 22.64
N HIS A 74 4.30 -10.07 22.66
CA HIS A 74 5.39 -9.11 22.66
C HIS A 74 5.94 -8.90 24.09
N PRO A 75 7.25 -9.08 24.33
CA PRO A 75 7.83 -9.12 25.68
C PRO A 75 7.82 -7.76 26.41
N THR A 76 7.83 -6.65 25.66
CA THR A 76 7.94 -5.29 26.23
C THR A 76 6.61 -4.53 26.28
N ILE A 77 5.47 -5.18 25.96
CA ILE A 77 4.18 -4.48 25.91
C ILE A 77 3.65 -4.19 27.32
N THR A 78 3.16 -2.97 27.55
CA THR A 78 2.55 -2.61 28.84
C THR A 78 1.10 -3.08 28.90
N SER A 79 0.62 -3.50 30.07
CA SER A 79 -0.78 -3.93 30.27
C SER A 79 -1.81 -2.86 29.90
N THR A 80 -1.47 -1.57 30.09
CA THR A 80 -2.28 -0.42 29.68
C THR A 80 -2.41 -0.31 28.17
N GLU A 81 -1.32 -0.48 27.43
CA GLU A 81 -1.28 -0.45 25.97
C GLU A 81 -2.03 -1.63 25.35
N LEU A 82 -1.84 -2.84 25.90
CA LEU A 82 -2.57 -4.03 25.46
C LEU A 82 -4.09 -3.84 25.60
N LYS A 83 -4.53 -3.25 26.72
CA LYS A 83 -5.94 -2.92 26.95
C LYS A 83 -6.43 -1.86 25.95
N PHE A 84 -5.66 -0.79 25.73
CA PHE A 84 -5.99 0.24 24.75
C PHE A 84 -6.17 -0.33 23.33
N ILE A 85 -5.22 -1.15 22.87
CA ILE A 85 -5.28 -1.81 21.56
C ILE A 85 -6.52 -2.72 21.47
N SER A 86 -6.80 -3.50 22.51
CA SER A 86 -7.94 -4.43 22.53
C SER A 86 -9.28 -3.70 22.48
N ASP A 87 -9.40 -2.59 23.21
CA ASP A 87 -10.64 -1.79 23.28
C ASP A 87 -10.90 -1.00 21.98
N HIS A 88 -9.84 -0.58 21.28
CA HIS A 88 -9.93 0.28 20.09
C HIS A 88 -9.75 -0.45 18.76
N LEU A 89 -9.54 -1.77 18.77
CA LEU A 89 -9.46 -2.57 17.53
C LEU A 89 -10.82 -2.69 16.81
N GLY A 90 -11.89 -2.18 17.43
CA GLY A 90 -13.26 -2.50 17.05
C GLY A 90 -13.56 -3.96 17.36
N ILE A 91 -14.83 -4.31 17.50
CA ILE A 91 -15.27 -5.70 17.59
C ILE A 91 -15.04 -6.35 16.22
N ILE A 92 -13.79 -6.58 15.85
CA ILE A 92 -13.42 -7.75 15.08
C ILE A 92 -13.38 -8.87 16.12
N GLU A 93 -14.56 -9.21 16.66
CA GLU A 93 -14.83 -10.62 16.85
C GLU A 93 -14.46 -11.22 15.50
N GLN A 94 -13.32 -11.91 15.48
CA GLN A 94 -12.98 -12.80 14.40
C GLN A 94 -14.12 -13.80 14.39
N LYS A 95 -15.23 -13.46 13.74
CA LYS A 95 -16.24 -14.40 13.32
C LYS A 95 -15.41 -15.32 12.46
N GLN A 96 -14.97 -16.44 13.04
CA GLN A 96 -14.04 -17.34 12.38
C GLN A 96 -14.73 -17.65 11.07
N ILE A 97 -14.20 -17.09 9.97
CA ILE A 97 -14.75 -17.31 8.65
C ILE A 97 -14.37 -18.76 8.37
N LYS A 98 -15.22 -19.69 8.83
CA LYS A 98 -14.97 -21.13 8.84
C LYS A 98 -14.72 -21.65 7.44
N LYS A 99 -15.26 -20.97 6.42
CA LYS A 99 -15.00 -21.20 4.99
C LYS A 99 -14.97 -19.88 4.24
N ILE A 100 -13.86 -19.59 3.58
CA ILE A 100 -13.72 -18.47 2.66
C ILE A 100 -14.55 -18.80 1.39
N PRO A 101 -15.54 -17.98 1.00
CA PRO A 101 -16.40 -18.27 -0.14
C PRO A 101 -15.70 -17.90 -1.46
N TRP A 102 -14.73 -18.72 -1.87
CA TRP A 102 -13.90 -18.51 -3.08
C TRP A 102 -14.70 -18.22 -4.34
N LYS A 103 -15.78 -18.99 -4.59
CA LYS A 103 -16.63 -18.78 -5.77
C LYS A 103 -17.28 -17.40 -5.76
N SER A 104 -17.84 -16.97 -4.64
CA SER A 104 -18.49 -15.66 -4.53
C SER A 104 -17.49 -14.51 -4.70
N LEU A 105 -16.27 -14.67 -4.17
CA LEU A 105 -15.20 -13.68 -4.29
C LEU A 105 -14.73 -13.54 -5.76
N LEU A 106 -14.48 -14.68 -6.42
CA LEU A 106 -14.04 -14.73 -7.83
C LEU A 106 -15.13 -14.34 -8.81
N THR A 107 -16.41 -14.44 -8.48
CA THR A 107 -17.51 -13.97 -9.35
C THR A 107 -17.83 -12.48 -9.13
N SER A 108 -17.26 -11.84 -8.11
CA SER A 108 -17.60 -10.47 -7.77
C SER A 108 -16.91 -9.42 -8.68
N VAL A 109 -17.69 -8.47 -9.20
CA VAL A 109 -17.18 -7.35 -10.02
C VAL A 109 -16.18 -6.44 -9.28
N PRO A 110 -16.36 -6.13 -7.98
CA PRO A 110 -15.40 -5.33 -7.23
C PRO A 110 -14.02 -5.98 -7.13
N PHE A 111 -13.97 -7.31 -7.00
CA PHE A 111 -12.71 -8.06 -6.94
C PHE A 111 -11.91 -7.92 -8.25
N TRP A 112 -12.53 -8.18 -9.40
CA TRP A 112 -11.87 -8.04 -10.70
C TRP A 112 -11.49 -6.59 -11.03
N SER A 113 -12.32 -5.63 -10.62
CA SER A 113 -11.98 -4.21 -10.79
C SER A 113 -10.74 -3.83 -9.99
N LEU A 114 -10.61 -4.34 -8.77
CA LEU A 114 -9.43 -4.13 -7.93
C LEU A 114 -8.20 -4.87 -8.48
N ALA A 115 -8.37 -6.12 -8.92
CA ALA A 115 -7.30 -6.93 -9.49
C ALA A 115 -6.69 -6.29 -10.76
N LEU A 116 -7.54 -5.84 -11.68
CA LEU A 116 -7.09 -5.13 -12.89
C LEU A 116 -6.42 -3.78 -12.56
N GLY A 117 -6.95 -3.05 -11.58
CA GLY A 117 -6.32 -1.80 -11.12
C GLY A 117 -4.93 -2.02 -10.54
N TYR A 118 -4.76 -3.02 -9.67
CA TYR A 118 -3.43 -3.38 -9.15
C TYR A 118 -2.51 -3.90 -10.23
N PHE A 119 -3.00 -4.75 -11.14
CA PHE A 119 -2.21 -5.24 -12.25
C PHE A 119 -1.67 -4.10 -13.11
N GLY A 120 -2.55 -3.16 -13.53
CA GLY A 120 -2.14 -1.98 -14.29
C GLY A 120 -1.13 -1.11 -13.52
N GLN A 121 -1.37 -0.90 -12.22
CA GLN A 121 -0.46 -0.14 -11.36
C GLN A 121 0.93 -0.78 -11.28
N PHE A 122 1.03 -2.10 -11.04
CA PHE A 122 2.31 -2.79 -10.97
C PHE A 122 2.98 -2.92 -12.33
N TRP A 123 2.21 -3.12 -13.40
CA TRP A 123 2.72 -3.16 -14.77
C TRP A 123 3.36 -1.83 -15.17
N ILE A 124 2.64 -0.72 -15.01
CA ILE A 124 3.15 0.62 -15.33
C ILE A 124 4.39 0.93 -14.49
N LEU A 125 4.36 0.62 -13.19
CA LEU A 125 5.51 0.85 -12.30
C LEU A 125 6.73 0.04 -12.75
N GLY A 126 6.58 -1.25 -13.05
CA GLY A 126 7.66 -2.10 -13.50
C GLY A 126 8.21 -1.69 -14.88
N PHE A 127 7.32 -1.37 -15.81
CA PHE A 127 7.68 -0.86 -17.13
C PHE A 127 8.46 0.46 -17.01
N TYR A 128 7.97 1.39 -16.19
CA TYR A 128 8.62 2.68 -15.98
C TYR A 128 10.02 2.51 -15.39
N CYS A 129 10.17 1.75 -14.30
CA CYS A 129 11.48 1.51 -13.70
C CYS A 129 12.47 0.88 -14.68
N THR A 130 12.03 -0.10 -15.49
CA THR A 130 12.92 -0.85 -16.40
C THR A 130 13.31 -0.03 -17.63
N VAL A 131 12.32 0.54 -18.31
CA VAL A 131 12.53 1.30 -19.54
C VAL A 131 13.27 2.59 -19.24
N GLN A 132 12.99 3.25 -18.11
CA GLN A 132 13.72 4.43 -17.69
C GLN A 132 15.22 4.14 -17.52
N THR A 133 15.59 3.13 -16.73
CA THR A 133 17.00 2.79 -16.51
C THR A 133 17.70 2.35 -17.79
N LEU A 134 16.99 1.62 -18.66
CA LEU A 134 17.53 1.12 -19.92
C LEU A 134 17.74 2.26 -20.93
N TYR A 135 16.76 3.15 -21.06
CA TYR A 135 16.82 4.30 -21.98
C TYR A 135 17.96 5.25 -21.60
N MET A 136 18.07 5.57 -20.31
CA MET A 136 19.11 6.45 -19.77
C MET A 136 20.52 5.85 -19.98
N GLY A 137 20.68 4.54 -19.79
CA GLY A 137 21.97 3.87 -19.99
C GLY A 137 22.34 3.63 -21.46
N THR A 138 21.38 3.26 -22.32
CA THR A 138 21.68 2.80 -23.70
C THR A 138 21.61 3.90 -24.76
N ILE A 139 20.64 4.81 -24.65
CA ILE A 139 20.41 5.86 -25.66
C ILE A 139 21.12 7.15 -25.26
N LEU A 140 20.95 7.56 -24.00
CA LEU A 140 21.65 8.74 -23.47
C LEU A 140 23.10 8.48 -23.08
N ASN A 141 23.55 7.21 -23.05
CA ASN A 141 24.91 6.79 -22.68
C ASN A 141 25.37 7.40 -21.34
N LEU A 142 24.46 7.50 -20.37
CA LEU A 142 24.81 8.00 -19.03
C LEU A 142 25.62 6.95 -18.27
N ASP A 143 26.58 7.44 -17.50
CA ASP A 143 27.32 6.61 -16.55
C ASP A 143 26.38 5.98 -15.51
N SER A 144 26.78 4.83 -14.97
CA SER A 144 25.97 4.02 -14.06
C SER A 144 25.57 4.78 -12.79
N ILE A 145 26.45 5.66 -12.30
CA ILE A 145 26.18 6.51 -11.13
C ILE A 145 25.08 7.52 -11.45
N THR A 146 25.27 8.33 -12.49
CA THR A 146 24.32 9.37 -12.90
C THR A 146 22.96 8.77 -13.30
N ASN A 147 22.95 7.60 -13.94
CA ASN A 147 21.73 6.87 -14.25
C ASN A 147 20.98 6.44 -12.98
N GLY A 148 21.70 5.93 -11.97
CA GLY A 148 21.14 5.59 -10.67
C GLY A 148 20.54 6.80 -9.95
N GLU A 149 21.25 7.93 -9.96
CA GLU A 149 20.78 9.19 -9.37
C GLU A 149 19.51 9.71 -10.04
N MET A 150 19.51 9.87 -11.37
CA MET A 150 18.33 10.35 -12.10
C MET A 150 17.15 9.38 -11.97
N SER A 151 17.41 8.08 -11.99
CA SER A 151 16.36 7.07 -11.90
C SER A 151 15.74 6.95 -10.49
N SER A 152 16.45 7.39 -9.47
CA SER A 152 15.97 7.40 -8.08
C SER A 152 14.96 8.52 -7.78
N VAL A 153 14.97 9.60 -8.58
CA VAL A 153 14.15 10.80 -8.36
C VAL A 153 12.64 10.52 -8.46
N PRO A 154 12.11 9.83 -9.49
CA PRO A 154 10.67 9.63 -9.58
C PRO A 154 10.07 8.76 -8.45
N PRO A 155 10.71 7.65 -8.01
CA PRO A 155 10.26 6.91 -6.83
C PRO A 155 10.27 7.75 -5.54
N LEU A 156 11.30 8.58 -5.36
CA LEU A 156 11.41 9.49 -4.21
C LEU A 156 10.29 10.54 -4.24
N ALA A 157 10.11 11.19 -5.39
CA ALA A 157 9.05 12.17 -5.61
C ALA A 157 7.68 11.54 -5.34
N ARG A 158 7.42 10.31 -5.82
CA ARG A 158 6.18 9.57 -5.53
C ARG A 158 5.96 9.38 -4.04
N GLY A 159 7.00 9.01 -3.28
CA GLY A 159 6.93 8.86 -1.83
C GLY A 159 6.64 10.17 -1.10
N LEU A 160 7.33 11.25 -1.49
CA LEU A 160 7.14 12.59 -0.92
C LEU A 160 5.74 13.14 -1.23
N PHE A 161 5.29 13.04 -2.48
CA PHE A 161 3.94 13.43 -2.89
C PHE A 161 2.87 12.62 -2.15
N ALA A 162 3.08 11.32 -1.92
CA ALA A 162 2.15 10.51 -1.15
C ALA A 162 2.03 11.00 0.30
N CYS A 163 3.13 11.45 0.93
CA CYS A 163 3.10 12.03 2.28
C CYS A 163 2.42 13.40 2.29
N LEU A 164 2.81 14.27 1.35
CA LEU A 164 2.32 15.64 1.24
C LEU A 164 0.83 15.71 0.93
N CYS A 165 0.30 14.82 0.10
CA CYS A 165 -1.14 14.76 -0.21
C CYS A 165 -1.90 13.88 0.80
N GLY A 166 -1.29 12.80 1.29
CA GLY A 166 -1.94 11.83 2.19
C GLY A 166 -2.24 12.40 3.57
N TYR A 167 -1.26 13.04 4.22
CA TYR A 167 -1.41 13.59 5.56
C TYR A 167 -2.53 14.66 5.68
N PRO A 168 -2.59 15.70 4.82
CA PRO A 168 -3.68 16.67 4.89
C PRO A 168 -5.03 16.06 4.48
N ALA A 169 -5.06 15.09 3.56
CA ALA A 169 -6.29 14.38 3.22
C ALA A 169 -6.86 13.60 4.42
N ASP A 170 -5.99 12.93 5.17
CA ASP A 170 -6.37 12.21 6.40
C ASP A 170 -6.79 13.17 7.52
N LEU A 171 -6.12 14.32 7.67
CA LEU A 171 -6.49 15.35 8.64
C LEU A 171 -7.84 15.98 8.31
N ALA A 172 -8.10 16.27 7.03
CA ALA A 172 -9.37 16.80 6.55
C ALA A 172 -10.53 15.81 6.76
N LEU A 173 -10.24 14.51 6.63
CA LEU A 173 -11.20 13.45 6.93
C LEU A 173 -11.51 13.35 8.43
N LYS A 174 -10.48 13.38 9.29
CA LYS A 174 -10.62 13.31 10.76
C LYS A 174 -11.38 14.50 11.33
N LYS A 175 -11.16 15.70 10.78
CA LYS A 175 -11.85 16.93 11.18
C LYS A 175 -13.24 17.10 10.57
N GLY A 176 -13.67 16.18 9.70
CA GLY A 176 -15.01 16.20 9.09
C GLY A 176 -15.22 17.27 8.03
N TYR A 177 -14.18 17.98 7.59
CA TYR A 177 -14.30 19.02 6.55
C TYR A 177 -14.66 18.45 5.18
N VAL A 178 -14.34 17.18 4.92
CA VAL A 178 -14.47 16.56 3.60
C VAL A 178 -15.09 15.16 3.70
N SER A 179 -16.09 14.89 2.85
CA SER A 179 -16.72 13.57 2.79
C SER A 179 -15.76 12.49 2.27
N LYS A 180 -15.84 11.28 2.84
CA LYS A 180 -15.11 10.07 2.37
C LYS A 180 -15.28 9.83 0.86
N ALA A 181 -16.43 10.20 0.29
CA ALA A 181 -16.70 10.06 -1.13
C ALA A 181 -15.90 11.06 -1.99
N PHE A 182 -15.68 12.28 -1.49
CA PHE A 182 -14.92 13.30 -2.21
C PHE A 182 -13.43 12.96 -2.25
N ILE A 183 -12.85 12.52 -1.12
CA ILE A 183 -11.45 12.08 -1.08
C ILE A 183 -11.23 10.86 -1.99
N ARG A 184 -12.12 9.87 -1.95
CA ARG A 184 -12.03 8.71 -2.85
C ARG A 184 -12.09 9.12 -4.33
N LYS A 185 -12.97 10.06 -4.69
CA LYS A 185 -13.07 10.57 -6.06
C LYS A 185 -11.82 11.35 -6.46
N GLY A 186 -11.32 12.23 -5.59
CA GLY A 186 -10.10 13.00 -5.82
C GLY A 186 -8.85 12.12 -5.96
N ALA A 187 -8.71 11.09 -5.14
CA ALA A 187 -7.61 10.13 -5.22
C ALA A 187 -7.64 9.34 -6.55
N THR A 188 -8.81 9.03 -7.09
CA THR A 188 -8.95 8.39 -8.41
C THR A 188 -8.57 9.34 -9.55
N VAL A 189 -8.85 10.64 -9.41
CA VAL A 189 -8.45 11.67 -10.39
C VAL A 189 -6.93 11.88 -10.38
N ILE A 190 -6.32 12.00 -9.21
CA ILE A 190 -4.86 12.17 -9.04
C ILE A 190 -4.11 10.95 -9.58
N ARG A 191 -4.67 9.75 -9.45
CA ARG A 191 -4.09 8.50 -10.00
C ARG A 191 -4.28 8.36 -11.52
N GLY A 192 -4.95 9.30 -12.20
CA GLY A 192 -5.08 9.29 -13.66
C GLY A 192 -6.04 8.24 -14.23
N GLU A 193 -6.88 7.59 -13.41
CA GLU A 193 -7.89 6.62 -13.88
C GLU A 193 -9.22 7.31 -14.28
N GLY A 194 -9.11 8.45 -14.96
CA GLY A 194 -10.23 9.27 -15.39
C GLY A 194 -10.90 8.74 -16.66
N GLY A 195 -11.80 7.75 -16.54
CA GLY A 195 -12.72 7.46 -17.64
C GLY A 195 -13.66 6.26 -17.44
N SER A 196 -13.19 5.18 -16.82
CA SER A 196 -13.96 3.92 -16.74
C SER A 196 -14.54 3.63 -15.35
N SER A 197 -13.94 4.17 -14.29
CA SER A 197 -14.38 3.92 -12.90
C SER A 197 -15.58 4.78 -12.47
N LEU A 198 -15.83 5.91 -13.14
CA LEU A 198 -16.98 6.79 -12.86
C LEU A 198 -18.32 6.10 -13.15
N ARG A 199 -18.41 5.25 -14.18
CA ARG A 199 -19.62 4.47 -14.48
C ARG A 199 -19.81 3.30 -13.51
N LYS A 200 -18.72 2.62 -13.13
CA LYS A 200 -18.78 1.45 -12.25
C LYS A 200 -19.03 1.82 -10.80
N THR A 201 -18.46 2.91 -10.29
CA THR A 201 -18.74 3.40 -8.93
C THR A 201 -20.15 3.96 -8.79
N ALA A 202 -20.71 4.60 -9.83
CA ALA A 202 -22.12 4.98 -9.86
C ALA A 202 -23.03 3.75 -9.83
N SER A 203 -22.71 2.72 -10.63
CA SER A 203 -23.49 1.48 -10.67
C SER A 203 -23.40 0.66 -9.37
N VAL A 204 -22.23 0.61 -8.72
CA VAL A 204 -22.04 -0.05 -7.42
C VAL A 204 -22.70 0.73 -6.28
N ALA A 205 -22.69 2.07 -6.31
CA ALA A 205 -23.40 2.88 -5.32
C ALA A 205 -24.93 2.77 -5.45
N LEU A 206 -25.44 2.62 -6.67
CA LEU A 206 -26.86 2.33 -6.93
C LEU A 206 -27.22 0.92 -6.44
N ASN A 207 -26.40 -0.10 -6.75
CA ASN A 207 -26.64 -1.47 -6.29
C ASN A 207 -26.56 -1.61 -4.77
N HIS A 208 -25.68 -0.89 -4.09
CA HIS A 208 -25.58 -0.93 -2.63
C HIS A 208 -26.82 -0.30 -1.96
N ARG A 209 -27.39 0.77 -2.54
CA ARG A 209 -28.67 1.34 -2.06
C ARG A 209 -29.83 0.40 -2.26
N SER A 210 -29.93 -0.26 -3.42
CA SER A 210 -30.96 -1.25 -3.71
C SER A 210 -30.88 -2.47 -2.79
N CYS A 211 -29.67 -2.93 -2.47
CA CYS A 211 -29.44 -4.08 -1.58
C CYS A 211 -29.72 -3.73 -0.11
N THR A 212 -29.39 -2.51 0.35
CA THR A 212 -29.79 -2.05 1.69
C THR A 212 -31.31 -1.83 1.81
N TRP A 213 -31.98 -1.46 0.72
CA TRP A 213 -33.44 -1.34 0.69
C TRP A 213 -34.15 -2.70 0.74
N SER A 214 -33.66 -3.71 0.01
CA SER A 214 -34.25 -5.05 0.05
C SER A 214 -34.04 -5.74 1.40
N LEU A 215 -32.88 -5.55 2.03
CA LEU A 215 -32.59 -6.09 3.37
C LEU A 215 -33.35 -5.40 4.50
N ARG A 216 -33.81 -4.16 4.29
CA ARG A 216 -34.69 -3.45 5.24
C ARG A 216 -36.14 -3.91 5.10
N LYS A 217 -36.62 -4.08 3.87
CA LYS A 217 -37.99 -4.56 3.58
C LYS A 217 -38.21 -6.02 3.98
N GLY A 218 -37.18 -6.87 3.87
CA GLY A 218 -37.23 -8.25 4.36
C GLY A 218 -37.33 -8.35 5.89
N ARG A 219 -36.73 -7.39 6.62
CA ARG A 219 -36.75 -7.35 8.08
C ARG A 219 -38.07 -6.81 8.65
N GLU A 220 -38.81 -6.02 7.88
CA GLU A 220 -40.14 -5.51 8.28
C GLU A 220 -41.26 -6.56 8.06
N ASN A 221 -41.07 -7.52 7.15
CA ASN A 221 -42.03 -8.60 6.89
C ASN A 221 -41.86 -9.83 7.81
N GLU A 222 -40.78 -9.92 8.59
CA GLU A 222 -40.58 -10.98 9.60
C GLU A 222 -41.09 -10.58 11.00
N ILE A 223 -41.58 -9.35 11.16
CA ILE A 223 -42.02 -8.77 12.45
C ILE A 223 -43.56 -8.63 12.52
N ASN A 224 -44.30 -9.03 11.48
CA ASN A 224 -45.76 -9.17 11.47
C ASN A 224 -46.14 -10.61 11.11
#